data_AF-A0A8S0FW88-F1
#
_entry.id   AF-A0A8S0FW88-F1
#
_cell.length_a   1.000
_cell.length_b   1.000
_cell.length_c   1.000
_cell.angle_alpha   90.00
_cell.angle_beta   90.00
_cell.angle_gamma   90.00
#
_symmetry.space_group_name_H-M   'P 1'
#
loop_
_entity.id
_entity.type
_entity.pdbx_description
1 polymer ?
#
loop_
_entity_poly.entity_id
_entity_poly.type
_entity_poly.pdbx_seq_one_letter_code
_entity_poly.pdbx_strand_id
1 'polypeptide(L)'
;MRRQRAFRELPGLIADGRDMGTVVFPDAPVKIFLDASSEERAHRRMLQLQEKGFSVNFERLLAEIKERDDRDRNRAVAPLVPAADALVLDSTTLSIEQVIEKALQYARQKLALA
;
A
#
# COMPACT_ATOMS: atom_id res chain seq x y z
N MET A 1 16.53 9.27 0.34
CA MET A 1 16.12 9.15 1.76
C MET A 1 15.96 10.48 2.49
N ARG A 2 16.98 11.37 2.55
CA ARG A 2 16.88 12.65 3.30
C ARG A 2 15.61 13.46 2.99
N ARG A 3 15.25 13.63 1.72
CA ARG A 3 14.04 14.35 1.31
C ARG A 3 12.75 13.72 1.81
N GLN A 4 12.61 12.40 1.74
CA GLN A 4 11.41 11.70 2.23
C GLN A 4 11.30 11.82 3.75
N ARG A 5 12.42 11.67 4.47
CA ARG A 5 12.44 11.82 5.93
C ARG A 5 12.10 13.24 6.39
N ALA A 6 12.41 14.25 5.60
CA ALA A 6 12.07 15.65 5.89
C ALA A 6 10.56 15.92 5.91
N PHE A 7 9.73 15.10 5.24
CA PHE A 7 8.27 15.26 5.32
C PHE A 7 7.68 14.86 6.69
N ARG A 8 8.49 14.25 7.58
CA ARG A 8 8.04 13.89 8.93
C ARG A 8 8.05 15.14 9.80
N GLU A 9 6.95 15.86 9.78
CA GLU A 9 6.71 17.07 10.55
C GLU A 9 5.49 16.91 11.47
N LEU A 10 5.35 17.82 12.44
CA LEU A 10 4.14 17.89 13.28
C LEU A 10 2.94 18.40 12.44
N PRO A 11 1.70 17.94 12.73
CA PRO A 11 1.30 17.04 13.81
C PRO A 11 1.52 15.54 13.52
N GLY A 12 1.94 15.18 12.30
CA GLY A 12 2.20 13.81 11.89
C GLY A 12 2.30 13.67 10.37
N LEU A 13 2.65 12.46 9.91
CA LEU A 13 2.80 12.13 8.49
C LEU A 13 2.16 10.77 8.18
N ILE A 14 1.37 10.71 7.11
CA ILE A 14 1.02 9.45 6.44
C ILE A 14 1.95 9.29 5.24
N ALA A 15 2.78 8.25 5.26
CA ALA A 15 3.73 7.96 4.19
C ALA A 15 3.28 6.75 3.39
N ASP A 16 3.05 6.94 2.09
CA ASP A 16 2.70 5.88 1.13
C ASP A 16 3.92 5.51 0.27
N GLY A 17 4.17 4.22 0.11
CA GLY A 17 5.24 3.69 -0.74
C GLY A 17 5.60 2.24 -0.43
N ARG A 18 6.70 1.76 -1.02
CA ARG A 18 7.09 0.34 -0.99
C ARG A 18 7.92 -0.06 0.23
N ASP A 19 8.80 0.84 0.66
CA ASP A 19 9.83 0.60 1.68
C ASP A 19 9.74 1.59 2.86
N MET A 20 8.56 2.19 3.05
CA MET A 20 8.33 3.21 4.08
C MET A 20 8.55 2.63 5.48
N GLY A 21 7.94 1.49 5.80
CA GLY A 21 8.04 0.87 7.14
C GLY A 21 9.32 0.04 7.38
N THR A 22 10.11 -0.23 6.34
CA THR A 22 11.31 -1.09 6.42
C THR A 22 12.61 -0.29 6.28
N VAL A 23 12.64 0.76 5.45
CA VAL A 23 13.86 1.51 5.13
C VAL A 23 13.74 3.00 5.46
N VAL A 24 12.66 3.66 5.02
CA VAL A 24 12.54 5.12 5.16
C VAL A 24 12.22 5.51 6.60
N PHE A 25 11.29 4.81 7.23
CA PHE A 25 10.74 5.06 8.56
C PHE A 25 10.63 3.75 9.36
N PRO A 26 11.75 3.05 9.61
CA PRO A 26 11.74 1.78 10.34
C PRO A 26 11.27 1.93 11.80
N ASP A 27 11.31 3.15 12.33
CA ASP A 27 10.86 3.56 13.66
C ASP A 27 9.39 4.04 13.69
N ALA A 28 8.64 3.92 12.58
CA ALA A 28 7.23 4.33 12.54
C ALA A 28 6.39 3.56 13.58
N PRO A 29 5.59 4.25 14.42
CA PRO A 29 4.80 3.59 15.47
C PRO A 29 3.61 2.79 14.91
N VAL A 30 3.16 3.13 13.70
CA VAL A 30 2.10 2.44 12.97
C VAL A 30 2.61 2.11 11.57
N LYS A 31 2.54 0.83 11.21
CA LYS A 31 2.89 0.33 9.88
C LYS A 31 1.76 -0.55 9.38
N ILE A 32 1.31 -0.30 8.16
CA ILE A 32 0.27 -1.08 7.49
C ILE A 32 0.84 -1.50 6.14
N PHE A 33 0.77 -2.79 5.85
CA PHE A 33 1.06 -3.36 4.54
C PHE A 33 -0.28 -3.69 3.87
N LEU A 34 -0.75 -2.77 3.03
CA LEU A 34 -1.99 -2.94 2.28
C LEU A 34 -1.72 -3.80 1.04
N ASP A 35 -2.39 -4.94 0.94
CA ASP A 35 -2.27 -5.86 -0.20
C ASP A 35 -3.64 -6.19 -0.81
N ALA A 36 -3.62 -6.82 -1.97
CA ALA A 36 -4.76 -7.47 -2.60
C ALA A 36 -4.27 -8.41 -3.70
N SER A 37 -5.10 -9.37 -4.11
CA SER A 37 -4.82 -10.20 -5.28
C SER A 37 -4.52 -9.34 -6.51
N SER A 38 -3.65 -9.84 -7.40
CA SER A 38 -3.27 -9.12 -8.63
C SER A 38 -4.49 -8.95 -9.54
N GLU A 39 -5.36 -9.96 -9.55
CA GLU A 39 -6.62 -10.04 -10.27
C GLU A 39 -7.57 -8.92 -9.82
N GLU A 40 -7.77 -8.75 -8.51
CA GLU A 40 -8.62 -7.68 -7.98
C GLU A 40 -8.03 -6.30 -8.25
N ARG A 41 -6.71 -6.13 -8.13
CA ARG A 41 -6.03 -4.86 -8.46
C ARG A 41 -6.16 -4.52 -9.95
N ALA A 42 -6.06 -5.52 -10.83
CA ALA A 42 -6.28 -5.36 -12.26
C ALA A 42 -7.74 -4.98 -12.57
N HIS A 43 -8.70 -5.64 -11.91
CA HIS A 43 -10.12 -5.36 -12.06
C HIS A 43 -10.47 -3.93 -11.63
N ARG A 44 -10.02 -3.50 -10.44
CA ARG A 44 -10.19 -2.12 -9.96
C ARG A 44 -9.58 -1.10 -10.92
N ARG A 45 -8.37 -1.38 -11.43
CA ARG A 45 -7.69 -0.50 -12.38
C ARG A 45 -8.44 -0.41 -13.72
N MET A 46 -8.99 -1.52 -14.20
CA MET A 46 -9.80 -1.57 -15.41
C MET A 46 -11.02 -0.66 -15.27
N LEU A 47 -11.80 -0.80 -14.19
CA LEU A 47 -12.97 0.03 -13.93
C LEU A 47 -12.62 1.53 -13.87
N GLN A 48 -11.54 1.89 -13.17
CA GLN A 48 -11.06 3.29 -13.11
C GLN A 48 -10.69 3.88 -14.48
N LEU A 49 -10.18 3.06 -15.40
CA LEU A 49 -9.82 3.51 -16.75
C LEU A 49 -11.05 3.60 -17.65
N GLN A 50 -11.98 2.66 -17.53
CA GLN A 50 -13.26 2.68 -18.24
C GLN A 50 -14.11 3.90 -17.84
N GLU A 51 -14.17 4.24 -16.55
CA GLU A 51 -14.85 5.45 -16.06
C GLU A 51 -14.29 6.73 -16.67
N LYS A 52 -12.99 6.74 -17.01
CA LYS A 52 -12.31 7.85 -17.69
C LYS A 52 -12.41 7.79 -19.23
N GLY A 53 -13.17 6.85 -19.78
CA GLY A 53 -13.39 6.70 -21.22
C GLY A 53 -12.27 5.97 -21.99
N PHE A 54 -11.36 5.28 -21.30
CA PHE A 54 -10.31 4.49 -21.96
C PHE A 54 -10.79 3.06 -22.25
N SER A 55 -10.51 2.58 -23.46
CA SER A 55 -10.61 1.15 -23.77
C SER A 55 -9.40 0.42 -23.22
N VAL A 56 -9.63 -0.64 -22.46
CA VAL A 56 -8.60 -1.37 -21.72
C VAL A 56 -8.83 -2.88 -21.82
N ASN A 57 -7.73 -3.63 -21.85
CA ASN A 57 -7.73 -5.10 -21.86
C ASN A 57 -7.30 -5.62 -20.48
N PHE A 58 -8.10 -6.49 -19.89
CA PHE A 58 -7.89 -7.00 -18.54
C PHE A 58 -6.61 -7.85 -18.44
N GLU A 59 -6.37 -8.74 -19.41
CA GLU A 59 -5.22 -9.64 -19.42
C GLU A 59 -3.90 -8.87 -19.45
N ARG A 60 -3.86 -7.78 -20.23
CA ARG A 60 -2.73 -6.87 -20.30
C ARG A 60 -2.49 -6.15 -18.97
N LEU A 61 -3.54 -5.59 -18.36
CA LEU A 61 -3.43 -4.92 -17.06
C LEU A 61 -2.93 -5.89 -15.97
N LEU A 62 -3.44 -7.12 -15.97
CA LEU A 62 -3.01 -8.15 -15.04
C LEU A 62 -1.53 -8.51 -15.22
N ALA A 63 -1.07 -8.67 -16.47
CA ALA A 63 0.33 -8.95 -16.76
C ALA A 63 1.25 -7.80 -16.33
N GLU A 64 0.89 -6.55 -16.64
CA GLU A 64 1.64 -5.36 -16.23
C GLU A 64 1.73 -5.24 -14.71
N ILE A 65 0.66 -5.56 -13.99
CA ILE A 65 0.62 -5.56 -12.52
C ILE A 65 1.52 -6.65 -11.95
N LYS A 66 1.42 -7.90 -12.44
CA LYS A 66 2.24 -9.02 -11.97
C LYS A 66 3.73 -8.75 -12.20
N GLU A 67 4.10 -8.30 -13.39
CA GLU A 67 5.49 -7.96 -13.71
C GLU A 67 6.04 -6.88 -12.78
N ARG A 68 5.24 -5.84 -12.50
CA ARG A 68 5.64 -4.78 -11.57
C ARG A 68 5.81 -5.31 -10.15
N ASP A 69 4.89 -6.14 -9.68
CA ASP A 69 4.95 -6.69 -8.33
C ASP A 69 6.15 -7.63 -8.17
N ASP A 70 6.44 -8.46 -9.17
CA ASP A 70 7.62 -9.32 -9.19
C ASP A 70 8.91 -8.50 -9.14
N ARG A 71 8.98 -7.42 -9.92
CA ARG A 71 10.12 -6.50 -9.90
C ARG A 71 10.26 -5.80 -8.55
N ASP A 72 9.16 -5.34 -7.96
CA ASP A 72 9.14 -4.64 -6.67
C ASP A 72 9.52 -5.59 -5.52
N ARG A 73 9.08 -6.86 -5.56
CA ARG A 73 9.40 -7.89 -4.54
C ARG A 73 10.82 -8.43 -4.65
N ASN A 74 11.34 -8.59 -5.87
CA ASN A 74 12.64 -9.23 -6.12
C ASN A 74 13.81 -8.24 -6.30
N ARG A 75 13.58 -6.93 -6.19
CA ARG A 75 14.67 -5.94 -6.29
C ARG A 75 15.69 -6.13 -5.15
N ALA A 76 16.97 -6.03 -5.47
CA ALA A 76 18.06 -6.23 -4.51
C ALA A 76 18.09 -5.17 -3.39
N VAL A 77 17.59 -3.96 -3.66
CA VAL A 77 17.60 -2.84 -2.71
C VAL A 77 16.18 -2.48 -2.32
N ALA A 78 15.90 -2.55 -1.01
CA ALA A 78 14.62 -2.19 -0.40
C ALA A 78 13.41 -2.95 -0.95
N PRO A 79 13.43 -4.30 -1.09
CA PRO A 79 12.33 -5.05 -1.69
C PRO A 79 10.96 -4.78 -1.04
N LEU A 80 9.89 -4.90 -1.81
CA LEU A 80 8.52 -4.81 -1.31
C LEU A 80 8.21 -6.03 -0.44
N VAL A 81 8.47 -5.88 0.85
CA VAL A 81 8.23 -6.89 1.89
C VAL A 81 7.59 -6.18 3.09
N PRO A 82 6.57 -6.78 3.72
CA PRO A 82 6.02 -6.22 4.95
C PRO A 82 7.10 -6.11 6.04
N ALA A 83 7.08 -5.02 6.80
CA ALA A 83 7.88 -4.95 8.02
C ALA A 83 7.37 -6.00 9.03
N ALA A 84 8.26 -6.53 9.88
CA ALA A 84 7.91 -7.58 10.84
C ALA A 84 6.79 -7.18 11.82
N ASP A 85 6.65 -5.88 12.08
CA ASP A 85 5.67 -5.25 12.95
C ASP A 85 4.51 -4.55 12.20
N ALA A 86 4.40 -4.77 10.88
CA ALA A 86 3.32 -4.21 10.08
C ALA A 86 2.03 -5.04 10.20
N LEU A 87 0.89 -4.34 10.25
CA LEU A 87 -0.41 -4.96 10.01
C LEU A 87 -0.54 -5.28 8.52
N VAL A 88 -0.64 -6.56 8.16
CA VAL A 88 -1.01 -6.97 6.80
C VAL A 88 -2.52 -6.82 6.65
N LEU A 89 -2.95 -5.93 5.76
CA LEU A 89 -4.35 -5.65 5.48
C LEU A 89 -4.65 -6.08 4.04
N ASP A 90 -5.21 -7.28 3.89
CA ASP A 90 -5.69 -7.75 2.59
C ASP A 90 -7.04 -7.10 2.27
N SER A 91 -7.07 -6.33 1.19
CA SER A 91 -8.26 -5.61 0.73
C SER A 91 -9.01 -6.32 -0.39
N THR A 92 -8.65 -7.55 -0.76
CA THR A 92 -9.21 -8.27 -1.92
C THR A 92 -10.74 -8.31 -1.88
N THR A 93 -11.32 -8.57 -0.71
CA THR A 93 -12.79 -8.67 -0.52
C THR A 93 -13.35 -7.56 0.36
N LEU A 94 -12.61 -6.47 0.56
CA LEU A 94 -13.01 -5.35 1.41
C LEU A 94 -13.41 -4.14 0.58
N SER A 95 -14.45 -3.43 1.02
CA SER A 95 -14.78 -2.11 0.49
C SER A 95 -13.75 -1.07 0.95
N ILE A 96 -13.76 0.10 0.31
CA ILE A 96 -12.90 1.23 0.69
C ILE A 96 -13.18 1.63 2.15
N GLU A 97 -14.45 1.70 2.55
CA GLU A 97 -14.87 2.07 3.90
C GLU A 97 -14.34 1.06 4.94
N GLN A 98 -14.42 -0.25 4.64
CA GLN A 98 -13.91 -1.29 5.53
C GLN A 98 -12.38 -1.23 5.68
N VAL A 99 -11.65 -0.92 4.60
CA VAL A 99 -10.20 -0.72 4.66
C VAL A 99 -9.87 0.50 5.53
N ILE A 100 -10.58 1.61 5.34
CA ILE A 100 -10.39 2.84 6.14
C ILE A 100 -10.66 2.56 7.61
N GLU A 101 -11.79 1.93 7.93
CA GLU A 101 -12.18 1.61 9.30
C GLU A 101 -11.12 0.76 10.01
N LYS A 102 -10.70 -0.35 9.37
CA LYS A 102 -9.66 -1.23 9.92
C LYS A 102 -8.32 -0.52 10.12
N ALA A 103 -7.90 0.28 9.13
CA ALA A 103 -6.64 1.01 9.21
C ALA A 103 -6.66 2.06 10.33
N LEU A 104 -7.73 2.84 10.46
CA LEU A 104 -7.89 3.85 11.50
C LEU A 104 -8.02 3.22 12.90
N GLN A 105 -8.76 2.13 13.03
CA GLN A 105 -8.90 1.40 14.28
C GLN A 105 -7.53 0.92 14.78
N TYR A 106 -6.76 0.27 13.90
CA TYR A 106 -5.40 -0.18 14.23
C TYR A 106 -4.48 0.98 14.61
N ALA A 107 -4.51 2.08 13.85
CA ALA A 107 -3.69 3.25 14.13
C ALA A 107 -4.02 3.88 15.49
N ARG A 108 -5.30 4.05 15.83
CA ARG A 108 -5.74 4.59 17.12
C ARG A 108 -5.29 3.72 18.30
N GLN A 109 -5.47 2.41 18.18
CA GLN A 109 -5.02 1.45 19.19
C GLN A 109 -3.51 1.52 19.44
N LYS A 110 -2.70 1.63 18.38
CA LYS A 110 -1.24 1.73 18.48
C LYS A 110 -0.74 3.07 19.01
N LEU A 111 -1.42 4.17 18.65
CA LEU A 111 -1.04 5.51 19.08
C LEU A 111 -1.63 5.89 20.45
N ALA A 112 -2.39 5.00 21.09
CA ALA A 112 -3.12 5.26 22.33
C ALA A 112 -4.01 6.52 22.23
N LEU A 113 -4.55 6.77 21.02
CA LEU A 113 -5.50 7.84 20.76
C LEU A 113 -6.90 7.28 21.01
N ALA A 114 -7.62 7.89 21.95
CA ALA A 114 -9.02 7.59 22.25
C ALA A 114 -9.95 7.99 21.09
#